data_AF-A0A8T4VPX7-F1
#
_entry.id   AF-A0A8T4VPX7-F1
#
_cell.length_a   1.000
_cell.length_b   1.000
_cell.length_c   1.000
_cell.angle_alpha   90.00
_cell.angle_beta   90.00
_cell.angle_gamma   90.00
#
_symmetry.space_group_name_H-M   'P 1'
#
loop_
_entity.id
_entity.type
_entity.pdbx_description
1 polymer ?
#
loop_
_entity_poly.entity_id
_entity_poly.type
_entity_poly.pdbx_seq_one_letter_code
_entity_poly.pdbx_strand_id
1 'polypeptide(L)'
;MIDEKQIKQWLKEGTITQVQAKKMLADVSKDKSSEKSNNFIAVVAAIGVVLIFIGFAWLIAKNWHQIPNIVKVLILVGSTLAAFVSGVFFRQKNHEGVGRSLITLGALLYILSVFLIAQIYATPSGLQGYAWLLLLCWPVVALTAYFLDSKENLVVSMIAFFPWVVTQYLASVNNGEEGVIFGFVLIFLGAGALLFSLSSLHNSFNHKFTNIYRFWMIFYFLLIFYILSFQSFLPTLSRYSFEGKVFSAFLIFFVIICLLGLVFGAFFAIRKSSRSLKEILGFLGIIVLLFVLVLSTKVGQAGTDLMGTCNVKGCYDFSTESVCASAPASLVCEWKTDQWNPQGYCYQTTCFDFKTEDKCNSTSNNSGCIWRDNSCQQQTWDNTAYEMCSKFNGQKYVCTDNPVCNWQPSGMFFDVLGGLPTSLWLLWILNNFVFIGFIILVLWYGQSIGSTKIVNLGIAAFILEILARYIGFWLDFQGYFAFSVLSISGGLLLILGVWLIPKWRKKLLDKTKLTSNKKG
;
A
#
# COMPACT_ATOMS: atom_id res chain seq x y z
N MET A 1 4.59 26.31 -27.35
CA MET A 1 6.04 26.60 -27.22
C MET A 1 6.68 26.25 -28.54
N ILE A 2 7.35 27.20 -29.19
CA ILE A 2 8.05 26.98 -30.45
C ILE A 2 9.33 26.20 -30.15
N ASP A 3 9.53 25.05 -30.78
CA ASP A 3 10.74 24.22 -30.59
C ASP A 3 11.83 24.59 -31.63
N GLU A 4 13.09 24.43 -31.27
CA GLU A 4 14.24 24.66 -32.16
C GLU A 4 14.16 23.82 -33.43
N LYS A 5 13.59 22.60 -33.33
CA LYS A 5 13.34 21.73 -34.48
C LYS A 5 12.32 22.34 -35.45
N GLN A 6 11.31 23.01 -34.92
CA GLN A 6 10.25 23.65 -35.69
C GLN A 6 10.80 24.89 -36.43
N ILE A 7 11.64 25.67 -35.76
CA ILE A 7 12.34 26.82 -36.38
C ILE A 7 13.28 26.34 -37.50
N LYS A 8 14.05 25.27 -37.27
CA LYS A 8 14.91 24.66 -38.31
C LYS A 8 14.09 24.12 -39.49
N GLN A 9 12.90 23.60 -39.22
CA GLN A 9 11.99 23.11 -40.26
C GLN A 9 11.42 24.25 -41.10
N TRP A 10 10.92 25.33 -40.47
CA TRP A 10 10.45 26.52 -41.19
C TRP A 10 11.54 27.23 -41.99
N LEU A 11 12.79 27.20 -41.51
CA LEU A 11 13.93 27.70 -42.26
C LEU A 11 14.21 26.84 -43.50
N LYS A 12 14.04 25.51 -43.40
CA LYS A 12 14.21 24.57 -44.51
C LYS A 12 13.08 24.65 -45.53
N GLU A 13 11.86 24.92 -45.07
CA GLU A 13 10.66 25.11 -45.89
C GLU A 13 10.59 26.51 -46.55
N GLY A 14 11.53 27.40 -46.22
CA GLY A 14 11.56 28.77 -46.76
C GLY A 14 10.50 29.71 -46.17
N THR A 15 9.75 29.26 -45.15
CA THR A 15 8.72 30.04 -44.46
C THR A 15 9.31 31.22 -43.68
N ILE A 16 10.56 31.09 -43.22
CA ILE A 16 11.30 32.14 -42.51
C ILE A 16 12.70 32.33 -43.11
N THR A 17 13.22 33.55 -43.04
CA THR A 17 14.58 33.88 -43.47
C THR A 17 15.63 33.44 -42.46
N GLN A 18 16.90 33.31 -42.88
CA GLN A 18 18.04 33.04 -41.99
C GLN A 18 18.16 34.05 -40.84
N VAL A 19 17.87 35.32 -41.11
CA VAL A 19 17.92 36.39 -40.10
C VAL A 19 16.81 36.20 -39.06
N GLN A 20 15.58 35.88 -39.50
CA GLN A 20 14.47 35.57 -38.60
C GLN A 20 14.73 34.31 -37.78
N ALA A 21 15.23 33.23 -38.40
CA ALA A 21 15.57 32.00 -37.70
C ALA A 21 16.64 32.22 -36.62
N LYS A 22 17.69 32.99 -36.91
CA LYS A 22 18.74 33.32 -35.93
C LYS A 22 18.19 34.09 -34.74
N LYS A 23 17.29 35.06 -34.97
CA LYS A 23 16.62 35.82 -33.91
C LYS A 23 15.71 34.93 -33.06
N MET A 24 14.86 34.12 -33.70
CA MET A 24 13.94 33.20 -33.00
C MET A 24 14.69 32.14 -32.19
N LEU A 25 15.82 31.62 -32.68
CA LEU A 25 16.66 30.69 -31.93
C LEU A 25 17.31 31.37 -30.71
N ALA A 26 17.78 32.62 -30.87
CA ALA A 26 18.32 33.39 -29.76
C ALA A 26 17.26 33.64 -28.67
N ASP A 27 16.05 34.04 -29.05
CA ASP A 27 14.95 34.27 -28.11
C ASP A 27 14.54 32.98 -27.39
N VAL A 28 14.39 31.85 -28.11
CA VAL A 28 14.10 30.54 -27.50
C VAL A 28 15.22 30.08 -26.56
N SER A 29 16.48 30.32 -26.91
CA SER A 29 17.61 29.97 -26.04
C SER A 29 17.66 30.81 -24.76
N LYS A 30 17.27 32.09 -24.84
CA LYS A 30 17.19 33.02 -23.71
C LYS A 30 16.02 32.69 -22.78
N ASP A 31 14.86 32.34 -23.35
CA ASP A 31 13.72 31.86 -22.58
C ASP A 31 14.06 30.54 -21.88
N LYS A 32 14.63 29.56 -22.58
CA LYS A 32 15.07 28.29 -21.98
C LYS A 32 16.13 28.49 -20.88
N SER A 33 17.07 29.42 -21.05
CA SER A 33 18.10 29.68 -20.01
C SER A 33 17.49 30.35 -18.78
N SER A 34 16.56 31.29 -18.97
CA SER A 34 15.83 31.95 -17.89
C SER A 34 14.92 30.97 -17.13
N GLU A 35 14.23 30.09 -17.85
CA GLU A 35 13.38 29.04 -17.26
C GLU A 35 14.21 28.02 -16.50
N LYS A 36 15.36 27.59 -17.06
CA LYS A 36 16.29 26.67 -16.38
C LYS A 36 16.91 27.30 -15.13
N SER A 37 17.26 28.59 -15.18
CA SER A 37 17.76 29.36 -14.03
C SER A 37 16.70 29.47 -12.93
N ASN A 38 15.45 29.83 -13.29
CA ASN A 38 14.34 29.92 -12.34
C ASN A 38 14.01 28.55 -11.72
N ASN A 39 14.04 27.47 -12.50
CA ASN A 39 13.83 26.11 -11.99
C ASN A 39 14.97 25.68 -11.05
N PHE A 40 16.22 26.02 -11.36
CA PHE A 40 17.35 25.76 -10.47
C PHE A 40 17.22 26.53 -9.16
N ILE A 41 16.90 27.83 -9.22
CA ILE A 41 16.66 28.66 -8.03
C ILE A 41 15.52 28.08 -7.20
N ALA A 42 14.43 27.63 -7.83
CA ALA A 42 13.31 27.00 -7.13
C ALA A 42 13.71 25.67 -6.45
N VAL A 43 14.54 24.85 -7.09
CA VAL A 43 15.06 23.60 -6.49
C VAL A 43 15.98 23.90 -5.31
N VAL A 44 16.91 24.85 -5.46
CA VAL A 44 17.81 25.28 -4.37
C VAL A 44 17.01 25.88 -3.22
N ALA A 45 16.01 26.70 -3.51
CA ALA A 45 15.12 27.28 -2.50
C ALA A 45 14.27 26.20 -1.80
N ALA A 46 13.80 25.18 -2.52
CA ALA A 46 13.09 24.05 -1.93
C ALA A 46 13.99 23.24 -0.99
N ILE A 47 15.24 22.95 -1.40
CA ILE A 47 16.24 22.30 -0.53
C ILE A 47 16.51 23.16 0.71
N GLY A 48 16.71 24.47 0.51
CA GLY A 48 16.91 25.43 1.61
C GLY A 48 15.74 25.41 2.59
N VAL A 49 14.51 25.33 2.12
CA VAL A 49 13.31 25.22 2.96
C VAL A 49 13.28 23.93 3.76
N VAL A 50 13.61 22.79 3.16
CA VAL A 50 13.69 21.52 3.88
C VAL A 50 14.78 21.58 4.97
N LEU A 51 15.94 22.17 4.66
CA LEU A 51 17.02 22.35 5.63
C LEU A 51 16.61 23.30 6.77
N ILE A 52 15.95 24.42 6.47
CA ILE A 52 15.42 25.34 7.48
C ILE A 52 14.40 24.62 8.36
N PHE A 53 13.49 23.85 7.77
CA PHE A 53 12.48 23.08 8.51
C PHE A 53 13.14 22.08 9.47
N ILE A 54 14.10 21.30 8.99
CA ILE A 54 14.84 20.31 9.82
C ILE A 54 15.63 21.03 10.91
N GLY A 55 16.36 22.10 10.57
CA GLY A 55 17.16 22.87 11.52
C GLY A 55 16.30 23.51 12.61
N PHE A 56 15.14 24.06 12.24
CA PHE A 56 14.17 24.63 13.17
C PHE A 56 13.62 23.55 14.11
N ALA A 57 13.19 22.41 13.58
CA ALA A 57 12.73 21.28 14.39
C ALA A 57 13.80 20.81 15.37
N TRP A 58 15.06 20.73 14.94
CA TRP A 58 16.19 20.33 15.80
C TRP A 58 16.45 21.36 16.91
N LEU A 59 16.56 22.64 16.57
CA LEU A 59 16.85 23.71 17.54
C LEU A 59 15.80 23.75 18.65
N ILE A 60 14.54 23.61 18.26
CA ILE A 60 13.41 23.51 19.18
C ILE A 60 13.54 22.27 20.05
N ALA A 61 13.78 21.09 19.46
CA ALA A 61 13.91 19.85 20.21
C ALA A 61 15.02 19.91 21.26
N LYS A 62 16.18 20.49 20.93
CA LYS A 62 17.33 20.59 21.85
C LYS A 62 17.05 21.50 23.06
N ASN A 63 16.33 22.60 22.87
CA ASN A 63 16.05 23.58 23.92
C ASN A 63 14.68 23.39 24.58
N TRP A 64 13.94 22.34 24.20
CA TRP A 64 12.52 22.18 24.52
C TRP A 64 12.20 22.21 26.01
N HIS A 65 13.07 21.67 26.86
CA HIS A 65 12.85 21.60 28.30
C HIS A 65 12.98 22.96 29.01
N GLN A 66 13.70 23.92 28.44
CA GLN A 66 13.97 25.21 29.08
C GLN A 66 12.92 26.27 28.74
N ILE A 67 12.05 26.01 27.76
CA ILE A 67 11.11 27.00 27.23
C ILE A 67 9.72 26.83 27.90
N PRO A 68 9.12 27.90 28.45
CA PRO A 68 7.75 27.85 28.97
C PRO A 68 6.71 27.49 27.90
N ASN A 69 5.63 26.81 28.28
CA ASN A 69 4.63 26.29 27.34
C ASN A 69 3.99 27.36 26.44
N ILE A 70 3.67 28.53 26.99
CA ILE A 70 3.09 29.64 26.19
C ILE A 70 4.08 30.16 25.14
N VAL A 71 5.36 30.24 25.48
CA VAL A 71 6.42 30.70 24.58
C VAL A 71 6.63 29.69 23.46
N LYS A 72 6.56 28.38 23.75
CA LYS A 72 6.59 27.33 22.71
C LYS A 72 5.48 27.53 21.68
N VAL A 73 4.24 27.72 22.13
CA VAL A 73 3.10 27.93 21.22
C VAL A 73 3.28 29.20 20.39
N LEU A 74 3.73 30.31 21.00
CA LEU A 74 3.99 31.55 20.28
C LEU A 74 5.09 31.41 19.22
N ILE A 75 6.17 30.68 19.52
CA ILE A 75 7.25 30.41 18.55
C ILE A 75 6.71 29.59 17.37
N LEU A 76 5.90 28.55 17.63
CA LEU A 76 5.37 27.66 16.61
C LEU A 76 4.35 28.36 15.69
N VAL A 77 3.40 29.08 16.29
CA VAL A 77 2.39 29.83 15.53
C VAL A 77 3.05 31.01 14.81
N GLY A 78 3.95 31.72 15.50
CA GLY A 78 4.66 32.88 14.96
C GLY A 78 5.56 32.53 13.77
N SER A 79 6.33 31.43 13.85
CA SER A 79 7.17 30.99 12.73
C SER A 79 6.34 30.53 11.52
N THR A 80 5.22 29.84 11.77
CA THR A 80 4.29 29.41 10.73
C THR A 80 3.70 30.62 9.99
N LEU A 81 3.19 31.60 10.72
CA LEU A 81 2.64 32.83 10.15
C LEU A 81 3.71 33.64 9.41
N ALA A 82 4.89 33.79 10.00
CA ALA A 82 6.00 34.50 9.38
C ALA A 82 6.40 33.87 8.04
N ALA A 83 6.43 32.53 7.95
CA ALA A 83 6.73 31.82 6.71
C ALA A 83 5.68 32.09 5.61
N PHE A 84 4.39 31.99 5.94
CA PHE A 84 3.31 32.29 4.99
C PHE A 84 3.32 33.75 4.52
N VAL A 85 3.41 34.70 5.46
CA VAL A 85 3.43 36.14 5.15
C VAL A 85 4.65 36.50 4.30
N SER A 86 5.84 36.01 4.68
CA SER A 86 7.07 36.24 3.92
C SER A 86 6.95 35.65 2.51
N GLY A 87 6.36 34.46 2.37
CA GLY A 87 6.16 33.83 1.08
C GLY A 87 5.24 34.61 0.14
N VAL A 88 4.15 35.18 0.66
CA VAL A 88 3.27 36.08 -0.10
C VAL A 88 4.00 37.37 -0.46
N PHE A 89 4.72 37.96 0.48
CA PHE A 89 5.49 39.20 0.26
C PHE A 89 6.54 39.05 -0.85
N PHE A 90 7.35 37.98 -0.82
CA PHE A 90 8.35 37.73 -1.85
C PHE A 90 7.73 37.43 -3.22
N ARG A 91 6.56 36.79 -3.25
CA ARG A 91 5.82 36.58 -4.50
C ARG A 91 5.32 37.90 -5.10
N GLN A 92 4.90 38.87 -4.27
CA GLN A 92 4.52 40.21 -4.74
C GLN A 92 5.72 41.01 -5.27
N LYS A 93 6.94 40.72 -4.80
CA LYS A 93 8.20 41.35 -5.25
C LYS A 93 8.83 40.68 -6.48
N ASN A 94 8.06 39.93 -7.28
CA ASN A 94 8.53 39.18 -8.46
C ASN A 94 9.57 38.07 -8.16
N HIS A 95 9.74 37.66 -6.91
CA HIS A 95 10.59 36.53 -6.54
C HIS A 95 9.74 35.25 -6.35
N GLU A 96 9.12 34.78 -7.43
CA GLU A 96 8.12 33.71 -7.37
C GLU A 96 8.66 32.38 -6.81
N GLY A 97 9.89 32.00 -7.17
CA GLY A 97 10.52 30.77 -6.68
C GLY A 97 10.67 30.77 -5.15
N VAL A 98 11.26 31.83 -4.60
CA VAL A 98 11.45 32.01 -3.14
C VAL A 98 10.11 32.10 -2.42
N GLY A 99 9.16 32.86 -2.98
CA GLY A 99 7.82 32.98 -2.41
C GLY A 99 7.09 31.65 -2.29
N ARG A 100 7.12 30.82 -3.34
CA ARG A 100 6.53 29.46 -3.32
C ARG A 100 7.20 28.55 -2.29
N SER A 101 8.52 28.58 -2.20
CA SER A 101 9.26 27.80 -1.22
C SER A 101 8.88 28.19 0.22
N LEU A 102 8.80 29.49 0.53
CA LEU A 102 8.39 29.97 1.87
C LEU A 102 6.94 29.64 2.21
N ILE A 103 6.02 29.69 1.24
CA ILE A 103 4.63 29.22 1.42
C ILE A 103 4.62 27.70 1.75
N THR A 104 5.50 26.94 1.11
CA THR A 104 5.67 25.50 1.41
C THR A 104 6.26 25.27 2.79
N LEU A 105 7.23 26.09 3.20
CA LEU A 105 7.77 26.08 4.57
C LEU A 105 6.67 26.32 5.59
N GLY A 106 5.78 27.29 5.33
CA GLY A 106 4.62 27.56 6.19
C GLY A 106 3.71 26.34 6.35
N ALA A 107 3.43 25.60 5.28
CA ALA A 107 2.64 24.37 5.36
C ALA A 107 3.32 23.26 6.19
N LEU A 108 4.63 23.08 6.03
CA LEU A 108 5.40 22.10 6.81
C LEU A 108 5.48 22.49 8.28
N LEU A 109 5.77 23.76 8.58
CA LEU A 109 5.79 24.30 9.95
C LEU A 109 4.42 24.20 10.61
N TYR A 110 3.33 24.40 9.86
CA TYR A 110 1.99 24.21 10.38
C TYR A 110 1.74 22.76 10.84
N ILE A 111 2.07 21.77 10.00
CA ILE A 111 1.95 20.35 10.36
C ILE A 111 2.77 20.07 11.62
N LEU A 112 4.04 20.50 11.65
CA LEU A 112 4.91 20.32 12.81
C LEU A 112 4.36 20.99 14.08
N SER A 113 3.82 22.20 13.94
CA SER A 113 3.27 22.99 15.04
C SER A 113 2.07 22.30 15.68
N VAL A 114 1.14 21.75 14.88
CA VAL A 114 -0.03 21.03 15.40
C VAL A 114 0.40 19.83 16.24
N PHE A 115 1.39 19.05 15.77
CA PHE A 115 1.91 17.89 16.51
C PHE A 115 2.62 18.29 17.81
N LEU A 116 3.48 19.30 17.77
CA LEU A 116 4.20 19.78 18.95
C LEU A 116 3.27 20.42 19.98
N ILE A 117 2.25 21.16 19.54
CA ILE A 117 1.23 21.72 20.44
C ILE A 117 0.45 20.60 21.12
N ALA A 118 0.05 19.56 20.38
CA ALA A 118 -0.59 18.39 20.99
C ALA A 118 0.28 17.72 22.06
N GLN A 119 1.60 17.66 21.83
CA GLN A 119 2.57 17.15 22.82
C GLN A 119 2.66 18.03 24.08
N ILE A 120 2.65 19.37 23.92
CA ILE A 120 2.72 20.32 25.05
C ILE A 120 1.54 20.11 26.01
N TYR A 121 0.35 19.84 25.47
CA TYR A 121 -0.88 19.68 26.25
C TYR A 121 -1.20 18.21 26.58
N ALA A 122 -0.24 17.30 26.40
CA ALA A 122 -0.37 15.87 26.73
C ALA A 122 -1.61 15.19 26.14
N THR A 123 -1.99 15.56 24.90
CA THR A 123 -3.06 14.88 24.16
C THR A 123 -2.71 13.40 23.96
N PRO A 124 -3.69 12.46 23.97
CA PRO A 124 -3.42 11.03 23.84
C PRO A 124 -2.52 10.69 22.63
N SER A 125 -1.38 10.04 22.89
CA SER A 125 -0.35 9.73 21.89
C SER A 125 -0.55 8.38 21.18
N GLY A 126 -1.81 7.97 20.99
CA GLY A 126 -2.16 6.74 20.28
C GLY A 126 -2.27 6.93 18.76
N LEU A 127 -2.36 5.84 18.01
CA LEU A 127 -2.58 5.85 16.55
C LEU A 127 -3.81 6.69 16.16
N GLN A 128 -4.90 6.57 16.93
CA GLN A 128 -6.11 7.37 16.70
C GLN A 128 -5.86 8.86 16.94
N GLY A 129 -5.04 9.22 17.93
CA GLY A 129 -4.66 10.62 18.19
C GLY A 129 -3.89 11.21 17.01
N TYR A 130 -2.90 10.48 16.49
CA TYR A 130 -2.14 10.92 15.30
C TYR A 130 -3.02 11.04 14.06
N ALA A 131 -3.99 10.13 13.87
CA ALA A 131 -4.96 10.25 12.79
C ALA A 131 -5.77 11.55 12.89
N TRP A 132 -6.29 11.89 14.08
CA TRP A 132 -7.01 13.15 14.28
C TRP A 132 -6.15 14.40 14.01
N LEU A 133 -4.87 14.39 14.41
CA LEU A 133 -3.96 15.49 14.13
C LEU A 133 -3.69 15.67 12.63
N LEU A 134 -3.47 14.57 11.89
CA LEU A 134 -3.30 14.63 10.43
C LEU A 134 -4.59 15.08 9.72
N LEU A 135 -5.76 14.65 10.21
CA LEU A 135 -7.05 15.10 9.71
C LEU A 135 -7.24 16.60 9.90
N LEU A 136 -6.79 17.16 11.03
CA LEU A 136 -6.85 18.61 11.29
C LEU A 136 -5.88 19.37 10.37
N CYS A 137 -4.69 18.81 10.14
CA CYS A 137 -3.68 19.41 9.29
C CYS A 137 -4.10 19.49 7.81
N TRP A 138 -4.65 18.40 7.28
CA TRP A 138 -4.98 18.24 5.87
C TRP A 138 -5.84 19.37 5.25
N PRO A 139 -7.02 19.71 5.79
CA PRO A 139 -7.92 20.69 5.18
C PRO A 139 -7.31 22.09 5.22
N VAL A 140 -6.61 22.46 6.29
CA VAL A 140 -5.95 23.78 6.36
C VAL A 140 -4.85 23.88 5.31
N VAL A 141 -3.99 22.86 5.17
CA VAL A 141 -2.95 22.87 4.13
C VAL A 141 -3.58 22.85 2.73
N ALA A 142 -4.65 22.08 2.52
CA ALA A 142 -5.41 22.10 1.26
C ALA A 142 -5.94 23.50 0.94
N LEU A 143 -6.58 24.16 1.91
CA LEU A 143 -7.09 25.53 1.75
C LEU A 143 -5.96 26.50 1.39
N THR A 144 -4.81 26.43 2.05
CA THR A 144 -3.66 27.29 1.67
C THR A 144 -3.20 27.04 0.24
N ALA A 145 -3.25 25.79 -0.26
CA ALA A 145 -2.91 25.48 -1.64
C ALA A 145 -3.86 26.17 -2.63
N TYR A 146 -5.16 26.19 -2.33
CA TYR A 146 -6.17 26.84 -3.16
C TYR A 146 -6.12 28.37 -3.07
N PHE A 147 -6.11 28.93 -1.87
CA PHE A 147 -6.10 30.39 -1.67
C PHE A 147 -4.82 31.04 -2.17
N LEU A 148 -3.67 30.40 -1.94
CA LEU A 148 -2.38 30.90 -2.37
C LEU A 148 -1.99 30.34 -3.74
N ASP A 149 -2.85 29.57 -4.41
CA ASP A 149 -2.60 29.02 -5.73
C ASP A 149 -1.23 28.31 -5.84
N SER A 150 -0.85 27.54 -4.81
CA SER A 150 0.44 26.86 -4.69
C SER A 150 0.30 25.37 -5.01
N LYS A 151 1.08 24.92 -6.01
CA LYS A 151 1.12 23.50 -6.42
C LYS A 151 1.84 22.64 -5.38
N GLU A 152 2.82 23.24 -4.71
CA GLU A 152 3.67 22.63 -3.72
C GLU A 152 2.87 22.33 -2.45
N ASN A 153 2.06 23.28 -1.96
CA ASN A 153 1.16 23.03 -0.82
C ASN A 153 0.10 21.98 -1.13
N LEU A 154 -0.35 21.89 -2.39
CA LEU A 154 -1.26 20.80 -2.78
C LEU A 154 -0.57 19.44 -2.64
N VAL A 155 0.71 19.34 -3.04
CA VAL A 155 1.51 18.13 -2.83
C VAL A 155 1.67 17.82 -1.34
N VAL A 156 1.97 18.82 -0.50
CA VAL A 156 2.06 18.65 0.96
C VAL A 156 0.71 18.19 1.55
N SER A 157 -0.41 18.76 1.09
CA SER A 157 -1.75 18.33 1.50
C SER A 157 -2.01 16.86 1.15
N MET A 158 -1.63 16.41 -0.05
CA MET A 158 -1.71 15.00 -0.40
C MET A 158 -0.83 14.16 0.53
N ILE A 159 0.42 14.56 0.76
CA ILE A 159 1.34 13.88 1.68
C ILE A 159 0.80 13.84 3.13
N ALA A 160 -0.10 14.74 3.54
CA ALA A 160 -0.79 14.64 4.84
C ALA A 160 -2.01 13.71 4.79
N PHE A 161 -2.79 13.77 3.70
CA PHE A 161 -4.01 12.97 3.52
C PHE A 161 -3.76 11.46 3.51
N PHE A 162 -2.67 10.98 2.90
CA PHE A 162 -2.43 9.54 2.79
C PHE A 162 -1.94 8.88 4.07
N PRO A 163 -0.95 9.45 4.79
CA PRO A 163 -0.62 9.02 6.13
C PRO A 163 -1.83 9.11 7.07
N TRP A 164 -2.73 10.10 6.90
CA TRP A 164 -3.98 10.13 7.65
C TRP A 164 -4.84 8.90 7.38
N VAL A 165 -5.11 8.58 6.11
CA VAL A 165 -5.86 7.37 5.71
C VAL A 165 -5.24 6.10 6.31
N VAL A 166 -3.92 5.96 6.22
CA VAL A 166 -3.19 4.80 6.75
C VAL A 166 -3.26 4.73 8.27
N THR A 167 -3.02 5.84 8.97
CA THR A 167 -3.06 5.87 10.44
C THR A 167 -4.47 5.65 10.97
N GLN A 168 -5.50 6.19 10.31
CA GLN A 168 -6.90 5.92 10.67
C GLN A 168 -7.25 4.45 10.50
N TYR A 169 -6.76 3.82 9.42
CA TYR A 169 -6.88 2.39 9.22
C TYR A 169 -6.20 1.58 10.33
N LEU A 170 -4.92 1.86 10.61
CA LEU A 170 -4.15 1.16 11.64
C LEU A 170 -4.75 1.37 13.05
N ALA A 171 -5.31 2.55 13.33
CA ALA A 171 -5.99 2.83 14.57
C ALA A 171 -7.25 1.96 14.76
N SER A 172 -8.01 1.71 13.69
CA SER A 172 -9.16 0.80 13.71
C SER A 172 -8.72 -0.65 13.97
N VAL A 173 -7.65 -1.12 13.30
CA VAL A 173 -7.07 -2.46 13.58
C VAL A 173 -6.72 -2.61 15.06
N ASN A 174 -6.03 -1.61 15.62
CA ASN A 174 -5.51 -1.67 16.98
C ASN A 174 -6.61 -1.71 18.05
N ASN A 175 -7.83 -1.25 17.73
CA ASN A 175 -8.96 -1.24 18.66
C ASN A 175 -9.78 -2.54 18.63
N GLY A 176 -9.31 -3.59 17.95
CA GLY A 176 -9.96 -4.90 17.95
C GLY A 176 -11.23 -4.99 17.10
N GLU A 177 -11.43 -4.07 16.17
CA GLU A 177 -12.53 -4.19 15.19
C GLU A 177 -12.16 -5.29 14.18
N GLU A 178 -12.83 -6.45 14.22
CA GLU A 178 -12.61 -7.52 13.25
C GLU A 178 -13.13 -7.12 11.85
N GLY A 179 -12.37 -7.39 10.78
CA GLY A 179 -12.77 -7.07 9.39
C GLY A 179 -11.82 -6.21 8.56
N VAL A 180 -10.59 -5.95 9.03
CA VAL A 180 -9.90 -4.69 8.70
C VAL A 180 -9.36 -4.61 7.27
N ILE A 181 -8.72 -5.65 6.73
CA ILE A 181 -7.96 -5.52 5.46
C ILE A 181 -8.85 -5.27 4.24
N PHE A 182 -10.09 -5.76 4.22
CA PHE A 182 -11.03 -5.40 3.15
C PHE A 182 -11.39 -3.91 3.20
N GLY A 183 -11.52 -3.35 4.40
CA GLY A 183 -11.67 -1.92 4.62
C GLY A 183 -10.47 -1.10 4.13
N PHE A 184 -9.24 -1.62 4.24
CA PHE A 184 -8.06 -0.98 3.65
C PHE A 184 -8.26 -0.76 2.15
N VAL A 185 -8.59 -1.82 1.42
CA VAL A 185 -8.76 -1.74 -0.05
C VAL A 185 -9.91 -0.79 -0.40
N LEU A 186 -11.02 -0.83 0.33
CA LEU A 186 -12.15 0.08 0.11
C LEU A 186 -11.81 1.55 0.37
N ILE A 187 -11.09 1.86 1.45
CA ILE A 187 -10.69 3.25 1.76
C ILE A 187 -9.76 3.77 0.66
N PHE A 188 -8.80 2.97 0.24
CA PHE A 188 -7.86 3.36 -0.82
C PHE A 188 -8.53 3.49 -2.19
N LEU A 189 -9.47 2.60 -2.51
CA LEU A 189 -10.30 2.70 -3.71
C LEU A 189 -11.17 3.96 -3.68
N GLY A 190 -11.80 4.26 -2.54
CA GLY A 190 -12.59 5.48 -2.33
C GLY A 190 -11.74 6.75 -2.46
N ALA A 191 -10.55 6.77 -1.84
CA ALA A 191 -9.58 7.86 -2.00
C ALA A 191 -9.18 8.05 -3.47
N GLY A 192 -8.92 6.97 -4.21
CA GLY A 192 -8.66 7.01 -5.65
C GLY A 192 -9.83 7.58 -6.45
N ALA A 193 -11.06 7.18 -6.13
CA ALA A 193 -12.29 7.70 -6.74
C ALA A 193 -12.48 9.20 -6.46
N LEU A 194 -12.20 9.68 -5.25
CA LEU A 194 -12.22 11.10 -4.92
C LEU A 194 -11.19 11.89 -5.71
N LEU A 195 -9.96 11.39 -5.83
CA LEU A 195 -8.92 12.06 -6.63
C LEU A 195 -9.27 12.09 -8.12
N PHE A 196 -9.88 11.03 -8.66
CA PHE A 196 -10.38 11.03 -10.04
C PHE A 196 -11.49 12.08 -10.23
N SER A 197 -12.41 12.16 -9.27
CA SER A 197 -13.52 13.12 -9.27
C SER A 197 -12.99 14.56 -9.22
N LEU A 198 -12.04 14.83 -8.33
CA LEU A 198 -11.36 16.12 -8.24
C LEU A 198 -10.58 16.45 -9.51
N SER A 199 -9.83 15.50 -10.06
CA SER A 199 -9.13 15.67 -11.34
C SER A 199 -10.11 16.04 -12.46
N SER A 200 -11.22 15.33 -12.56
CA SER A 200 -12.25 15.57 -13.58
C SER A 200 -12.93 16.93 -13.42
N LEU A 201 -13.25 17.31 -12.18
CA LEU A 201 -13.82 18.62 -11.85
C LEU A 201 -12.85 19.76 -12.21
N HIS A 202 -11.58 19.66 -11.81
CA HIS A 202 -10.57 20.68 -12.13
C HIS A 202 -10.29 20.76 -13.64
N ASN A 203 -10.34 19.62 -14.34
CA ASN A 203 -10.24 19.60 -15.79
C ASN A 203 -11.43 20.35 -16.43
N SER A 204 -12.63 20.23 -15.85
CA SER A 204 -13.81 20.96 -16.32
C SER A 204 -13.61 22.48 -16.22
N PHE A 205 -12.90 22.95 -15.19
CA PHE A 205 -12.55 24.37 -14.99
C PHE A 205 -11.21 24.80 -15.62
N ASN A 206 -10.52 23.93 -16.37
CA ASN A 206 -9.16 24.19 -16.89
C ASN A 206 -8.13 24.58 -15.79
N HIS A 207 -8.34 24.11 -14.57
CA HIS A 207 -7.49 24.48 -13.45
C HIS A 207 -6.13 23.74 -13.50
N LYS A 208 -5.06 24.41 -13.07
CA LYS A 208 -3.68 23.89 -13.11
C LYS A 208 -3.44 22.67 -12.21
N PHE A 209 -4.34 22.41 -11.26
CA PHE A 209 -4.26 21.28 -10.33
C PHE A 209 -4.70 19.95 -10.93
N THR A 210 -5.35 19.97 -12.10
CA THR A 210 -5.79 18.77 -12.84
C THR A 210 -4.68 17.71 -12.93
N ASN A 211 -3.48 18.12 -13.36
CA ASN A 211 -2.36 17.20 -13.56
C ASN A 211 -1.79 16.65 -12.24
N ILE A 212 -1.92 17.38 -11.13
CA ILE A 212 -1.44 16.94 -9.82
C ILE A 212 -2.36 15.86 -9.28
N TYR A 213 -3.67 16.10 -9.28
CA TYR A 213 -4.67 15.11 -8.88
C TYR A 213 -4.61 13.86 -9.75
N ARG A 214 -4.43 14.01 -11.07
CA ARG A 214 -4.29 12.90 -12.01
C ARG A 214 -3.04 12.06 -11.74
N PHE A 215 -1.89 12.70 -11.48
CA PHE A 215 -0.65 11.99 -11.15
C PHE A 215 -0.81 11.17 -9.87
N TRP A 216 -1.34 11.80 -8.81
CA TRP A 216 -1.55 11.14 -7.54
C TRP A 216 -2.56 10.00 -7.65
N MET A 217 -3.68 10.20 -8.35
CA MET A 217 -4.64 9.13 -8.62
C MET A 217 -3.96 7.90 -9.25
N ILE A 218 -3.18 8.08 -10.31
CA ILE A 218 -2.47 6.97 -10.97
C ILE A 218 -1.45 6.32 -10.04
N PHE A 219 -0.70 7.12 -9.28
CA PHE A 219 0.22 6.62 -8.27
C PHE A 219 -0.48 5.71 -7.26
N TYR A 220 -1.66 6.09 -6.77
CA TYR A 220 -2.42 5.29 -5.81
C TYR A 220 -2.96 4.00 -6.41
N PHE A 221 -3.52 4.05 -7.62
CA PHE A 221 -3.96 2.82 -8.26
C PHE A 221 -2.78 1.87 -8.51
N LEU A 222 -1.63 2.37 -8.96
CA LEU A 222 -0.42 1.55 -9.10
C LEU A 222 0.01 0.95 -7.76
N LEU A 223 -0.02 1.72 -6.68
CA LEU A 223 0.31 1.24 -5.34
C LEU A 223 -0.66 0.15 -4.87
N ILE A 224 -1.97 0.31 -5.09
CA ILE A 224 -2.98 -0.69 -4.72
C ILE A 224 -2.77 -1.98 -5.50
N PHE A 225 -2.65 -1.90 -6.83
CA PHE A 225 -2.40 -3.09 -7.65
C PHE A 225 -1.09 -3.77 -7.27
N TYR A 226 -0.05 -3.00 -6.92
CA TYR A 226 1.22 -3.53 -6.42
C TYR A 226 1.07 -4.24 -5.06
N ILE A 227 0.32 -3.67 -4.11
CA ILE A 227 0.07 -4.34 -2.83
C ILE A 227 -0.71 -5.64 -3.05
N LEU A 228 -1.75 -5.60 -3.90
CA LEU A 228 -2.54 -6.79 -4.22
C LEU A 228 -1.72 -7.85 -4.95
N SER A 229 -0.66 -7.49 -5.69
CA SER A 229 0.16 -8.44 -6.43
C SER A 229 0.99 -9.34 -5.50
N PHE A 230 1.16 -9.00 -4.22
CA PHE A 230 1.86 -9.86 -3.25
C PHE A 230 1.09 -11.12 -2.87
N GLN A 231 1.82 -12.24 -2.84
CA GLN A 231 1.31 -13.57 -2.54
C GLN A 231 0.65 -13.65 -1.16
N SER A 232 1.25 -13.02 -0.16
CA SER A 232 0.77 -13.02 1.23
C SER A 232 -0.49 -12.18 1.45
N PHE A 233 -0.82 -11.27 0.54
CA PHE A 233 -1.90 -10.31 0.76
C PHE A 233 -3.29 -10.91 0.44
N LEU A 234 -3.38 -11.74 -0.62
CA LEU A 234 -4.65 -12.34 -1.06
C LEU A 234 -5.31 -13.27 -0.03
N PRO A 235 -4.59 -14.18 0.66
CA PRO A 235 -5.20 -15.02 1.69
C PRO A 235 -5.66 -14.23 2.91
N THR A 236 -4.96 -13.13 3.20
CA THR A 236 -5.33 -12.27 4.32
C THR A 236 -6.60 -11.48 4.02
N LEU A 237 -6.85 -11.09 2.76
CA LEU A 237 -8.12 -10.52 2.30
C LEU A 237 -9.29 -11.51 2.38
N SER A 238 -9.04 -12.79 2.06
CA SER A 238 -10.10 -13.80 2.07
C SER A 238 -10.61 -14.11 3.48
N ARG A 239 -9.76 -14.06 4.52
CA ARG A 239 -10.14 -14.42 5.90
C ARG A 239 -11.25 -13.54 6.52
N TYR A 240 -11.32 -12.25 6.21
CA TYR A 240 -12.13 -11.30 7.00
C TYR A 240 -13.51 -10.98 6.39
N SER A 241 -14.60 -11.16 7.14
CA SER A 241 -15.98 -10.75 6.79
C SER A 241 -16.31 -9.32 7.27
N PHE A 242 -17.42 -8.75 6.79
CA PHE A 242 -17.95 -7.43 7.19
C PHE A 242 -18.59 -7.49 8.60
N GLU A 243 -17.83 -7.76 9.67
CA GLU A 243 -18.41 -7.94 11.02
C GLU A 243 -18.24 -6.76 11.99
N GLY A 244 -17.62 -5.64 11.58
CA GLY A 244 -17.46 -4.45 12.43
C GLY A 244 -18.69 -3.52 12.51
N LYS A 245 -19.07 -3.05 13.71
CA LYS A 245 -20.21 -2.11 13.93
C LYS A 245 -19.87 -0.61 13.82
N VAL A 246 -18.66 -0.16 14.17
CA VAL A 246 -18.30 1.28 14.21
C VAL A 246 -17.45 1.67 12.99
N PHE A 247 -16.43 0.89 12.64
CA PHE A 247 -15.68 1.04 11.38
C PHE A 247 -16.59 1.00 10.14
N SER A 248 -17.65 0.20 10.16
CA SER A 248 -18.62 0.12 9.06
C SER A 248 -19.36 1.44 8.84
N ALA A 249 -19.74 2.18 9.88
CA ALA A 249 -20.40 3.47 9.73
C ALA A 249 -19.49 4.52 9.07
N PHE A 250 -18.22 4.61 9.49
CA PHE A 250 -17.23 5.49 8.85
C PHE A 250 -16.99 5.10 7.39
N LEU A 251 -16.79 3.80 7.12
CA LEU A 251 -16.60 3.30 5.76
C LEU A 251 -17.79 3.58 4.86
N ILE A 252 -19.01 3.33 5.34
CA ILE A 252 -20.25 3.60 4.60
C ILE A 252 -20.33 5.09 4.29
N PHE A 253 -20.13 5.95 5.29
CA PHE A 253 -20.14 7.41 5.09
C PHE A 253 -19.06 7.86 4.08
N PHE A 254 -17.85 7.34 4.21
CA PHE A 254 -16.73 7.64 3.30
C PHE A 254 -17.04 7.20 1.86
N VAL A 255 -17.56 5.99 1.68
CA VAL A 255 -17.97 5.46 0.37
C VAL A 255 -19.12 6.29 -0.23
N ILE A 256 -20.11 6.69 0.57
CA ILE A 256 -21.19 7.57 0.11
C ILE A 256 -20.61 8.91 -0.40
N ILE A 257 -19.68 9.53 0.35
CA ILE A 257 -19.00 10.75 -0.10
C ILE A 257 -18.24 10.51 -1.41
N CYS A 258 -17.54 9.38 -1.54
CA CYS A 258 -16.82 9.02 -2.76
C CYS A 258 -17.77 8.87 -3.96
N LEU A 259 -18.91 8.22 -3.77
CA LEU A 259 -19.93 8.04 -4.81
C LEU A 259 -20.57 9.36 -5.21
N LEU A 260 -20.96 10.19 -4.24
CA LEU A 260 -21.49 11.53 -4.51
C LEU A 260 -20.47 12.40 -5.26
N GLY A 261 -19.20 12.36 -4.85
CA GLY A 261 -18.11 13.05 -5.52
C GLY A 261 -17.92 12.58 -6.97
N LEU A 262 -18.01 11.27 -7.22
CA LEU A 262 -17.90 10.68 -8.56
C LEU A 262 -19.05 11.12 -9.45
N VAL A 263 -20.30 11.05 -8.96
CA VAL A 263 -21.48 11.52 -9.69
C VAL A 263 -21.36 13.00 -10.04
N PHE A 264 -20.97 13.82 -9.06
CA PHE A 264 -20.79 15.26 -9.25
C PHE A 264 -19.68 15.59 -10.25
N GLY A 265 -18.50 14.95 -10.11
CA GLY A 265 -17.37 15.13 -11.02
C GLY A 265 -17.69 14.66 -12.44
N ALA A 266 -18.40 13.54 -12.59
CA ALA A 266 -18.84 13.01 -13.87
C ALA A 266 -19.83 13.96 -14.57
N PHE A 267 -20.80 14.51 -13.83
CA PHE A 267 -21.77 15.47 -14.37
C PHE A 267 -21.10 16.69 -15.02
N PHE A 268 -20.14 17.31 -14.33
CA PHE A 268 -19.41 18.47 -14.86
C PHE A 268 -18.48 18.12 -16.03
N ALA A 269 -17.83 16.95 -15.97
CA ALA A 269 -16.92 16.51 -17.03
C ALA A 269 -17.66 16.16 -18.32
N ILE A 270 -18.79 15.45 -18.24
CA ILE A 270 -19.61 15.07 -19.41
C ILE A 270 -20.19 16.31 -20.10
N ARG A 271 -20.63 17.32 -19.32
CA ARG A 271 -21.17 18.57 -19.88
C ARG A 271 -20.14 19.31 -20.76
N LYS A 272 -18.85 19.16 -20.47
CA LYS A 272 -17.78 19.86 -21.21
C LYS A 272 -17.33 19.12 -22.46
N SER A 273 -17.22 17.79 -22.44
CA SER A 273 -16.72 17.03 -23.60
C SER A 273 -17.17 15.57 -23.60
N SER A 274 -17.60 15.07 -24.77
CA SER A 274 -17.89 13.65 -24.99
C SER A 274 -16.66 12.75 -24.81
N ARG A 275 -15.45 13.30 -24.90
CA ARG A 275 -14.19 12.57 -24.68
C ARG A 275 -14.01 12.18 -23.21
N SER A 276 -14.53 12.99 -22.28
CA SER A 276 -14.51 12.72 -20.84
C SER A 276 -15.36 11.52 -20.44
N LEU A 277 -16.40 11.18 -21.22
CA LEU A 277 -17.22 10.00 -20.97
C LEU A 277 -16.41 8.70 -21.13
N LYS A 278 -15.49 8.63 -22.11
CA LYS A 278 -14.59 7.48 -22.28
C LYS A 278 -13.63 7.32 -21.11
N GLU A 279 -13.11 8.43 -20.56
CA GLU A 279 -12.24 8.41 -19.39
C GLU A 279 -12.99 7.92 -18.14
N ILE A 280 -14.23 8.37 -17.93
CA ILE A 280 -15.09 7.93 -16.82
C ILE A 280 -15.44 6.45 -16.94
N LEU A 281 -15.84 5.98 -18.12
CA LEU A 281 -16.13 4.56 -18.34
C LEU A 281 -14.89 3.68 -18.12
N GLY A 282 -13.72 4.12 -18.60
CA GLY A 282 -12.46 3.42 -18.34
C GLY A 282 -12.13 3.35 -16.85
N PHE A 283 -12.35 4.45 -16.12
CA PHE A 283 -12.15 4.49 -14.67
C PHE A 283 -13.11 3.57 -13.90
N LEU A 284 -14.40 3.57 -14.26
CA LEU A 284 -15.38 2.64 -13.71
C LEU A 284 -15.00 1.19 -14.00
N GLY A 285 -14.50 0.90 -15.22
CA GLY A 285 -13.98 -0.42 -15.57
C GLY A 285 -12.82 -0.87 -14.68
N ILE A 286 -11.89 0.03 -14.33
CA ILE A 286 -10.78 -0.25 -13.40
C ILE A 286 -11.30 -0.52 -11.99
N ILE A 287 -12.27 0.27 -11.51
CA ILE A 287 -12.90 0.05 -10.20
C ILE A 287 -13.60 -1.32 -10.15
N VAL A 288 -14.39 -1.65 -11.18
CA VAL A 288 -15.09 -2.93 -11.26
C VAL A 288 -14.10 -4.08 -11.31
N LEU A 289 -13.04 -3.96 -12.11
CA LEU A 289 -11.98 -4.96 -12.19
C LEU A 289 -11.31 -5.20 -10.83
N LEU A 290 -10.95 -4.13 -10.11
CA LEU A 290 -10.40 -4.23 -8.75
C LEU A 290 -11.40 -4.87 -7.79
N PHE A 291 -12.66 -4.48 -7.85
CA PHE A 291 -13.69 -5.04 -6.99
C PHE A 291 -13.90 -6.54 -7.26
N VAL A 292 -13.91 -6.96 -8.53
CA VAL A 292 -13.95 -8.37 -8.92
C VAL A 292 -12.72 -9.13 -8.45
N LEU A 293 -11.51 -8.55 -8.55
CA LEU A 293 -10.29 -9.16 -8.04
C LEU A 293 -10.31 -9.34 -6.53
N VAL A 294 -10.87 -8.38 -5.79
CA VAL A 294 -10.99 -8.50 -4.34
C VAL A 294 -12.05 -9.54 -3.99
N LEU A 295 -13.21 -9.55 -4.67
CA LEU A 295 -14.26 -10.53 -4.43
C LEU A 295 -13.89 -11.95 -4.87
N SER A 296 -13.05 -12.13 -5.89
CA SER A 296 -12.61 -13.46 -6.32
C SER A 296 -11.82 -14.19 -5.23
N THR A 297 -11.18 -13.45 -4.30
CA THR A 297 -10.57 -14.04 -3.10
C THR A 297 -11.59 -14.70 -2.16
N LYS A 298 -12.88 -14.32 -2.25
CA LYS A 298 -13.99 -14.92 -1.48
C LYS A 298 -14.64 -16.10 -2.19
N VAL A 299 -14.57 -16.17 -3.51
CA VAL A 299 -15.21 -17.25 -4.30
C VAL A 299 -14.59 -18.63 -3.97
N GLY A 300 -13.34 -18.67 -3.52
CA GLY A 300 -12.72 -19.89 -2.98
C GLY A 300 -13.34 -20.40 -1.67
N GLN A 301 -14.12 -19.59 -0.94
CA GLN A 301 -14.69 -19.95 0.37
C GLN A 301 -16.00 -20.74 0.29
N ALA A 302 -16.62 -20.83 -0.88
CA ALA A 302 -17.88 -21.55 -1.05
C ALA A 302 -17.74 -23.09 -0.99
N GLY A 303 -16.54 -23.63 -0.70
CA GLY A 303 -16.36 -25.07 -0.62
C GLY A 303 -15.11 -25.59 0.09
N THR A 304 -13.93 -24.95 0.00
CA THR A 304 -12.70 -25.52 0.56
C THR A 304 -11.67 -24.44 0.93
N ASP A 305 -10.91 -24.69 1.99
CA ASP A 305 -9.60 -24.09 2.28
C ASP A 305 -9.50 -22.69 2.90
N LEU A 306 -9.88 -22.57 4.18
CA LEU A 306 -9.34 -21.50 5.03
C LEU A 306 -7.87 -21.82 5.37
N MET A 307 -6.97 -20.86 5.11
CA MET A 307 -5.57 -20.93 5.53
C MET A 307 -5.46 -21.05 7.05
N GLY A 308 -4.88 -22.16 7.49
CA GLY A 308 -4.65 -22.48 8.89
C GLY A 308 -3.87 -23.77 9.02
N THR A 309 -3.22 -23.93 10.17
CA THR A 309 -2.53 -25.17 10.53
C THR A 309 -3.53 -26.09 11.20
N CYS A 310 -3.57 -27.33 10.72
CA CYS A 310 -4.29 -28.41 11.36
C CYS A 310 -3.34 -29.05 12.37
N ASN A 311 -3.50 -28.67 13.63
CA ASN A 311 -2.69 -29.18 14.73
C ASN A 311 -3.42 -30.31 15.43
N VAL A 312 -2.71 -31.12 16.20
CA VAL A 312 -3.35 -32.08 17.10
C VAL A 312 -4.05 -31.30 18.21
N LYS A 313 -5.28 -31.70 18.59
CA LYS A 313 -5.98 -31.13 19.75
C LYS A 313 -5.10 -31.24 20.99
N GLY A 314 -5.07 -30.20 21.83
CA GLY A 314 -4.51 -30.33 23.17
C GLY A 314 -5.42 -31.18 24.05
N CYS A 315 -4.92 -31.75 25.15
CA CYS A 315 -5.79 -32.48 26.10
C CYS A 315 -6.97 -31.62 26.56
N TYR A 316 -6.74 -30.33 26.78
CA TYR A 316 -7.76 -29.36 27.19
C TYR A 316 -8.88 -29.11 26.17
N ASP A 317 -8.67 -29.47 24.89
CA ASP A 317 -9.68 -29.32 23.84
C ASP A 317 -10.74 -30.43 23.89
N PHE A 318 -10.54 -31.49 24.70
CA PHE A 318 -11.49 -32.57 24.88
C PHE A 318 -12.45 -32.27 26.04
N SER A 319 -13.72 -32.04 25.71
CA SER A 319 -14.74 -31.53 26.64
C SER A 319 -15.54 -32.60 27.39
N THR A 320 -15.35 -33.88 27.09
CA THR A 320 -16.08 -34.98 27.75
C THR A 320 -15.16 -36.12 28.11
N GLU A 321 -15.49 -36.87 29.16
CA GLU A 321 -14.69 -38.00 29.65
C GLU A 321 -14.46 -39.08 28.58
N SER A 322 -15.50 -39.42 27.81
CA SER A 322 -15.41 -40.41 26.72
C SER A 322 -14.50 -39.94 25.58
N VAL A 323 -14.50 -38.64 25.26
CA VAL A 323 -13.67 -38.08 24.20
C VAL A 323 -12.23 -37.86 24.69
N CYS A 324 -12.02 -37.49 25.95
CA CYS A 324 -10.71 -37.44 26.60
C CYS A 324 -10.04 -38.81 26.61
N ALA A 325 -10.82 -39.87 26.88
CA ALA A 325 -10.34 -41.25 26.79
C ALA A 325 -10.03 -41.68 25.34
N SER A 326 -10.56 -41.00 24.32
CA SER A 326 -10.23 -41.26 22.91
C SER A 326 -9.03 -40.46 22.38
N ALA A 327 -8.36 -39.69 23.25
CA ALA A 327 -7.19 -38.91 22.86
C ALA A 327 -6.06 -39.83 22.37
N PRO A 328 -5.27 -39.40 21.37
CA PRO A 328 -4.12 -40.18 20.90
C PRO A 328 -3.11 -40.39 22.04
N ALA A 329 -2.53 -41.59 22.08
CA ALA A 329 -1.58 -42.01 23.12
C ALA A 329 -0.35 -41.09 23.25
N SER A 330 -0.05 -40.28 22.22
CA SER A 330 1.04 -39.31 22.21
C SER A 330 0.81 -38.09 23.13
N LEU A 331 -0.43 -37.76 23.50
CA LEU A 331 -0.76 -36.57 24.29
C LEU A 331 -0.80 -36.80 25.81
N VAL A 332 -0.86 -38.06 26.27
CA VAL A 332 -0.90 -38.41 27.71
C VAL A 332 -2.00 -37.63 28.47
N CYS A 333 -3.26 -37.83 28.10
CA CYS A 333 -4.39 -37.11 28.68
C CYS A 333 -5.10 -37.91 29.79
N GLU A 334 -5.55 -37.23 30.85
CA GLU A 334 -6.32 -37.80 31.95
C GLU A 334 -7.52 -36.91 32.30
N TRP A 335 -8.69 -37.50 32.53
CA TRP A 335 -9.88 -36.76 32.98
C TRP A 335 -9.81 -36.51 34.49
N LYS A 336 -9.93 -35.25 34.91
CA LYS A 336 -9.94 -34.85 36.33
C LYS A 336 -11.20 -34.07 36.66
N THR A 337 -11.68 -34.27 37.88
CA THR A 337 -12.75 -33.48 38.49
C THR A 337 -12.20 -32.86 39.77
N ASP A 338 -12.43 -31.57 39.97
CA ASP A 338 -11.98 -30.84 41.15
C ASP A 338 -13.12 -29.97 41.72
N GLN A 339 -12.88 -29.37 42.89
CA GLN A 339 -13.90 -28.57 43.58
C GLN A 339 -14.31 -27.30 42.81
N TRP A 340 -13.45 -26.80 41.91
CA TRP A 340 -13.68 -25.57 41.14
C TRP A 340 -14.34 -25.85 39.78
N ASN A 341 -14.16 -27.04 39.23
CA ASN A 341 -14.76 -27.48 37.98
C ASN A 341 -15.43 -28.87 38.14
N PRO A 342 -16.61 -28.93 38.78
CA PRO A 342 -17.33 -30.18 39.06
C PRO A 342 -17.84 -30.89 37.78
N GLN A 343 -17.79 -30.23 36.62
CA GLN A 343 -18.13 -30.82 35.33
C GLN A 343 -16.98 -31.64 34.71
N GLY A 344 -15.78 -31.58 35.31
CA GLY A 344 -14.59 -32.29 34.85
C GLY A 344 -13.89 -31.62 33.67
N TYR A 345 -12.59 -31.87 33.54
CA TYR A 345 -11.78 -31.40 32.44
C TYR A 345 -10.69 -32.42 32.09
N CYS A 346 -10.29 -32.43 30.82
CA CYS A 346 -9.21 -33.28 30.33
C CYS A 346 -7.87 -32.53 30.49
N TYR A 347 -6.94 -33.11 31.23
CA TYR A 347 -5.65 -32.50 31.59
C TYR A 347 -4.49 -33.32 31.02
N GLN A 348 -3.40 -32.64 30.66
CA GLN A 348 -2.18 -33.30 30.18
C GLN A 348 -1.28 -33.71 31.36
N THR A 349 -1.15 -35.01 31.62
CA THR A 349 -0.31 -35.53 32.72
C THR A 349 1.08 -35.90 32.19
N THR A 350 2.14 -35.74 32.99
CA THR A 350 3.49 -36.17 32.57
C THR A 350 3.79 -37.57 33.10
N CYS A 351 4.41 -38.43 32.28
CA CYS A 351 4.74 -39.80 32.72
C CYS A 351 5.64 -39.82 33.97
N PHE A 352 6.46 -38.79 34.18
CA PHE A 352 7.33 -38.66 35.35
C PHE A 352 6.60 -38.50 36.69
N ASP A 353 5.30 -38.19 36.67
CA ASP A 353 4.48 -38.08 37.88
C ASP A 353 4.19 -39.46 38.52
N PHE A 354 4.38 -40.56 37.76
CA PHE A 354 4.15 -41.92 38.24
C PHE A 354 5.43 -42.53 38.84
N LYS A 355 5.42 -42.75 40.16
CA LYS A 355 6.58 -43.23 40.94
C LYS A 355 6.67 -44.75 41.13
N THR A 356 5.68 -45.51 40.65
CA THR A 356 5.62 -46.97 40.85
C THR A 356 5.28 -47.68 39.55
N GLU A 357 5.90 -48.83 39.31
CA GLU A 357 5.74 -49.65 38.10
C GLU A 357 4.26 -49.98 37.84
N ASP A 358 3.52 -50.39 38.88
CA ASP A 358 2.08 -50.71 38.76
C ASP A 358 1.24 -49.50 38.31
N LYS A 359 1.60 -48.28 38.74
CA LYS A 359 0.86 -47.06 38.37
C LYS A 359 1.25 -46.53 37.00
N CYS A 360 2.50 -46.73 36.60
CA CYS A 360 2.97 -46.41 35.25
C CYS A 360 2.30 -47.32 34.22
N ASN A 361 2.21 -48.63 34.53
CA ASN A 361 1.67 -49.64 33.63
C ASN A 361 0.13 -49.75 33.68
N SER A 362 -0.56 -49.35 34.76
CA SER A 362 -2.04 -49.37 34.80
C SER A 362 -2.69 -48.17 34.09
N THR A 363 -2.01 -47.03 34.01
CA THR A 363 -2.43 -45.87 33.20
C THR A 363 -2.16 -46.09 31.70
N SER A 364 -1.40 -47.14 31.35
CA SER A 364 -0.91 -47.42 29.98
C SER A 364 -1.98 -47.76 28.94
N ASN A 365 -3.23 -47.99 29.34
CA ASN A 365 -4.29 -48.30 28.38
C ASN A 365 -4.60 -47.14 27.42
N ASN A 366 -4.10 -45.92 27.65
CA ASN A 366 -4.15 -44.83 26.67
C ASN A 366 -3.07 -43.73 26.83
N SER A 367 -2.07 -43.88 27.70
CA SER A 367 -1.20 -42.76 28.08
C SER A 367 0.23 -42.79 27.51
N GLY A 368 0.60 -43.77 26.68
CA GLY A 368 1.93 -43.81 26.04
C GLY A 368 3.11 -43.74 27.02
N CYS A 369 2.96 -44.19 28.27
CA CYS A 369 4.02 -44.22 29.27
C CYS A 369 4.54 -45.66 29.45
N ILE A 370 5.86 -45.83 29.56
CA ILE A 370 6.53 -47.12 29.77
C ILE A 370 7.48 -47.00 30.96
N TRP A 371 7.46 -48.00 31.84
CA TRP A 371 8.43 -48.09 32.94
C TRP A 371 9.79 -48.57 32.41
N ARG A 372 10.83 -47.73 32.55
CA ARG A 372 12.21 -48.06 32.15
C ARG A 372 13.21 -47.40 33.10
N ASP A 373 14.27 -48.12 33.47
CA ASP A 373 15.35 -47.63 34.35
C ASP A 373 14.85 -47.02 35.67
N ASN A 374 13.94 -47.73 36.35
CA ASN A 374 13.38 -47.32 37.65
C ASN A 374 12.62 -45.96 37.62
N SER A 375 12.18 -45.55 36.42
CA SER A 375 11.41 -44.32 36.20
C SER A 375 10.34 -44.57 35.14
N CYS A 376 9.20 -43.87 35.26
CA CYS A 376 8.17 -43.90 34.23
C CYS A 376 8.52 -42.87 33.15
N GLN A 377 8.82 -43.34 31.94
CA GLN A 377 9.21 -42.49 30.81
C GLN A 377 8.09 -42.47 29.77
N GLN A 378 7.99 -41.37 29.03
CA GLN A 378 7.11 -41.32 27.86
C GLN A 378 7.70 -42.19 26.75
N GLN A 379 6.87 -43.03 26.14
CA GLN A 379 7.18 -43.73 24.90
C GLN A 379 7.58 -42.67 23.88
N THR A 380 8.71 -42.89 23.18
CA THR A 380 9.31 -41.96 22.21
C THR A 380 8.25 -41.23 21.40
N TRP A 381 8.27 -39.88 21.45
CA TRP A 381 7.29 -39.00 20.79
C TRP A 381 6.95 -39.54 19.40
N ASP A 382 5.74 -40.07 19.25
CA ASP A 382 5.26 -40.55 17.98
C ASP A 382 4.71 -39.35 17.19
N ASN A 383 5.50 -38.90 16.21
CA ASN A 383 5.12 -37.80 15.32
C ASN A 383 3.96 -38.18 14.38
N THR A 384 3.49 -39.44 14.37
CA THR A 384 2.40 -39.89 13.49
C THR A 384 1.13 -39.05 13.63
N ALA A 385 0.73 -38.66 14.84
CA ALA A 385 -0.46 -37.82 15.05
C ALA A 385 -0.26 -36.41 14.48
N TYR A 386 0.93 -35.84 14.64
CA TYR A 386 1.30 -34.54 14.08
C TYR A 386 1.38 -34.60 12.55
N GLU A 387 2.05 -35.62 11.99
CA GLU A 387 2.10 -35.87 10.55
C GLU A 387 0.71 -36.10 9.95
N MET A 388 -0.17 -36.81 10.67
CA MET A 388 -1.55 -37.06 10.26
C MET A 388 -2.35 -35.75 10.17
N CYS A 389 -2.36 -34.93 11.22
CA CYS A 389 -3.09 -33.66 11.19
C CYS A 389 -2.46 -32.67 10.20
N SER A 390 -1.13 -32.62 10.10
CA SER A 390 -0.44 -31.71 9.16
C SER A 390 -0.77 -31.95 7.69
N LYS A 391 -1.22 -33.16 7.30
CA LYS A 391 -1.70 -33.47 5.94
C LYS A 391 -2.95 -32.66 5.58
N PHE A 392 -3.71 -32.22 6.57
CA PHE A 392 -4.92 -31.41 6.41
C PHE A 392 -4.66 -29.91 6.63
N ASN A 393 -3.39 -29.47 6.63
CA ASN A 393 -3.05 -28.05 6.62
C ASN A 393 -3.75 -27.34 5.45
N GLY A 394 -4.37 -26.21 5.75
CA GLY A 394 -5.17 -25.48 4.78
C GLY A 394 -6.53 -26.08 4.46
N GLN A 395 -6.92 -27.24 5.01
CA GLN A 395 -8.22 -27.90 4.76
C GLN A 395 -9.09 -27.90 6.02
N LYS A 396 -9.71 -26.76 6.37
CA LYS A 396 -10.48 -26.60 7.61
C LYS A 396 -11.50 -27.71 7.84
N TYR A 397 -12.36 -27.98 6.86
CA TYR A 397 -13.46 -28.94 7.05
C TYR A 397 -12.95 -30.37 7.27
N VAL A 398 -11.95 -30.80 6.50
CA VAL A 398 -11.31 -32.12 6.64
C VAL A 398 -10.57 -32.22 7.98
N CYS A 399 -9.92 -31.12 8.41
CA CYS A 399 -9.27 -31.04 9.71
C CYS A 399 -10.27 -31.14 10.87
N THR A 400 -11.41 -30.44 10.79
CA THR A 400 -12.43 -30.43 11.85
C THR A 400 -13.30 -31.69 11.88
N ASP A 401 -13.39 -32.41 10.76
CA ASP A 401 -14.07 -33.71 10.69
C ASP A 401 -13.27 -34.80 11.40
N ASN A 402 -11.95 -34.63 11.52
CA ASN A 402 -11.10 -35.52 12.30
C ASN A 402 -11.25 -35.23 13.81
N PRO A 403 -11.66 -36.20 14.64
CA PRO A 403 -11.91 -35.98 16.06
C PRO A 403 -10.65 -35.58 16.85
N VAL A 404 -9.46 -35.89 16.34
CA VAL A 404 -8.16 -35.69 17.00
C VAL A 404 -7.47 -34.38 16.59
N CYS A 405 -7.90 -33.76 15.49
CA CYS A 405 -7.27 -32.54 14.98
C CYS A 405 -8.07 -31.29 15.35
N ASN A 406 -7.36 -30.19 15.57
CA ASN A 406 -7.91 -28.86 15.77
C ASN A 406 -7.41 -27.93 14.66
N TRP A 407 -8.33 -27.20 14.06
CA TRP A 407 -7.96 -26.22 13.05
C TRP A 407 -7.67 -24.88 13.71
N GLN A 408 -6.45 -24.38 13.55
CA GLN A 408 -6.05 -23.06 13.98
C GLN A 408 -5.81 -22.15 12.77
N PRO A 409 -6.46 -20.97 12.69
CA PRO A 409 -6.16 -20.00 11.64
C PRO A 409 -4.70 -19.56 11.77
N SER A 410 -3.95 -19.56 10.67
CA SER A 410 -2.55 -19.10 10.64
C SER A 410 -2.49 -17.60 10.97
N GLY A 411 -2.07 -17.25 12.18
CA GLY A 411 -2.16 -15.88 12.69
C GLY A 411 -1.12 -14.91 12.09
N MET A 412 -0.02 -15.41 11.55
CA MET A 412 1.11 -14.56 11.15
C MET A 412 1.34 -14.51 9.64
N PHE A 413 1.77 -13.33 9.19
CA PHE A 413 2.24 -13.02 7.83
C PHE A 413 3.33 -14.00 7.33
N PHE A 414 4.06 -14.65 8.25
CA PHE A 414 5.17 -15.57 7.97
C PHE A 414 4.80 -17.06 7.92
N ASP A 415 3.61 -17.47 8.37
CA ASP A 415 3.19 -18.90 8.37
C ASP A 415 2.81 -19.42 6.96
N VAL A 416 2.87 -18.56 5.94
CA VAL A 416 2.56 -18.89 4.53
C VAL A 416 3.66 -19.75 3.87
N LEU A 417 4.74 -20.06 4.60
CA LEU A 417 5.82 -20.95 4.14
C LEU A 417 5.37 -22.40 3.88
N GLY A 418 4.17 -22.80 4.32
CA GLY A 418 3.57 -24.12 4.06
C GLY A 418 2.94 -24.29 2.66
N GLY A 419 3.00 -23.27 1.80
CA GLY A 419 2.43 -23.31 0.45
C GLY A 419 1.00 -22.78 0.37
N LEU A 420 0.68 -22.09 -0.73
CA LEU A 420 -0.68 -21.63 -1.04
C LEU A 420 -1.54 -22.79 -1.60
N PRO A 421 -2.84 -22.86 -1.27
CA PRO A 421 -3.81 -23.62 -2.05
C PRO A 421 -3.71 -23.26 -3.53
N THR A 422 -3.86 -24.25 -4.42
CA THR A 422 -3.70 -24.08 -5.88
C THR A 422 -4.61 -23.00 -6.46
N SER A 423 -5.82 -22.84 -5.92
CA SER A 423 -6.78 -21.79 -6.29
C SER A 423 -6.25 -20.38 -5.98
N LEU A 424 -5.71 -20.15 -4.77
CA LEU A 424 -5.11 -18.88 -4.37
C LEU A 424 -3.82 -18.59 -5.13
N TRP A 425 -3.04 -19.62 -5.45
CA TRP A 425 -1.84 -19.49 -6.28
C TRP A 425 -2.18 -19.08 -7.72
N LEU A 426 -3.20 -19.68 -8.33
CA LEU A 426 -3.69 -19.27 -9.66
C LEU A 426 -4.27 -17.85 -9.65
N LEU A 427 -5.03 -17.48 -8.62
CA LEU A 427 -5.54 -16.12 -8.44
C LEU A 427 -4.42 -15.11 -8.28
N TRP A 428 -3.35 -15.47 -7.56
CA TRP A 428 -2.16 -14.64 -7.43
C TRP A 428 -1.50 -14.41 -8.79
N ILE A 429 -1.28 -15.45 -9.59
CA ILE A 429 -0.74 -15.32 -10.95
C ILE A 429 -1.64 -14.41 -11.81
N LEU A 430 -2.95 -14.63 -11.78
CA LEU A 430 -3.91 -13.80 -12.52
C LEU A 430 -3.79 -12.34 -12.11
N ASN A 431 -3.71 -12.04 -10.81
CA ASN A 431 -3.60 -10.67 -10.32
C ASN A 431 -2.31 -9.97 -10.79
N ASN A 432 -1.20 -10.71 -10.89
CA ASN A 432 0.05 -10.21 -11.46
C ASN A 432 -0.10 -9.86 -12.96
N PHE A 433 -0.75 -10.72 -13.74
CA PHE A 433 -1.04 -10.41 -15.14
C PHE A 433 -1.94 -9.18 -15.29
N VAL A 434 -2.95 -9.05 -14.42
CA VAL A 434 -3.82 -7.87 -14.41
C VAL A 434 -3.02 -6.62 -14.06
N PHE A 435 -2.11 -6.68 -13.08
CA PHE A 435 -1.27 -5.54 -12.74
C PHE A 435 -0.35 -5.13 -13.89
N ILE A 436 0.28 -6.09 -14.59
CA ILE A 436 1.07 -5.81 -15.81
C ILE A 436 0.19 -5.14 -16.87
N GLY A 437 -1.04 -5.64 -17.08
CA GLY A 437 -2.02 -5.03 -17.98
C GLY A 437 -2.34 -3.57 -17.58
N PHE A 438 -2.51 -3.31 -16.29
CA PHE A 438 -2.74 -1.96 -15.77
C PHE A 438 -1.53 -1.04 -15.98
N ILE A 439 -0.30 -1.52 -15.78
CA ILE A 439 0.92 -0.76 -16.06
C ILE A 439 0.99 -0.38 -17.55
N ILE A 440 0.70 -1.32 -18.46
CA ILE A 440 0.67 -1.05 -19.91
C ILE A 440 -0.39 0.01 -20.23
N LEU A 441 -1.57 -0.07 -19.61
CA LEU A 441 -2.62 0.94 -19.73
C LEU A 441 -2.14 2.32 -19.25
N VAL A 442 -1.43 2.40 -18.12
CA VAL A 442 -0.86 3.65 -17.60
C VAL A 442 0.21 4.22 -18.54
N LEU A 443 1.07 3.39 -19.12
CA LEU A 443 2.07 3.81 -20.09
C LEU A 443 1.42 4.37 -21.36
N TRP A 444 0.43 3.66 -21.90
CA TRP A 444 -0.36 4.10 -23.05
C TRP A 444 -1.09 5.40 -22.75
N TYR A 445 -1.76 5.49 -21.59
CA TYR A 445 -2.47 6.69 -21.17
C TYR A 445 -1.51 7.88 -21.03
N GLY A 446 -0.38 7.70 -20.35
CA GLY A 446 0.66 8.71 -20.17
C GLY A 446 1.21 9.24 -21.50
N GLN A 447 1.42 8.35 -22.48
CA GLN A 447 1.80 8.73 -23.85
C GLN A 447 0.70 9.52 -24.56
N SER A 448 -0.56 9.09 -24.44
CA SER A 448 -1.71 9.72 -25.11
C SER A 448 -1.94 11.17 -24.66
N ILE A 449 -1.65 11.47 -23.39
CA ILE A 449 -1.77 12.80 -22.80
C ILE A 449 -0.44 13.60 -22.84
N GLY A 450 0.64 13.00 -23.33
CA GLY A 450 1.97 13.64 -23.39
C GLY A 450 2.63 13.89 -22.02
N SER A 451 2.26 13.14 -20.97
CA SER A 451 2.78 13.35 -19.61
C SER A 451 3.98 12.45 -19.32
N THR A 452 5.19 13.01 -19.38
CA THR A 452 6.44 12.29 -19.05
C THR A 452 6.45 11.78 -17.60
N LYS A 453 5.84 12.53 -16.67
CA LYS A 453 5.74 12.12 -15.26
C LYS A 453 4.95 10.82 -15.08
N ILE A 454 3.84 10.68 -15.78
CA ILE A 454 2.99 9.48 -15.72
C ILE A 454 3.67 8.30 -16.42
N VAL A 455 4.33 8.53 -17.56
CA VAL A 455 5.12 7.50 -18.23
C VAL A 455 6.25 6.99 -17.33
N ASN A 456 7.02 7.89 -16.72
CA ASN A 456 8.11 7.52 -15.80
C ASN A 456 7.58 6.76 -14.59
N LEU A 457 6.42 7.15 -14.06
CA LEU A 457 5.76 6.46 -12.97
C LEU A 457 5.37 5.02 -13.34
N GLY A 458 4.77 4.82 -14.53
CA GLY A 458 4.46 3.48 -15.04
C GLY A 458 5.72 2.62 -15.27
N ILE A 459 6.80 3.20 -15.78
CA ILE A 459 8.09 2.51 -15.94
C ILE A 459 8.67 2.12 -14.57
N ALA A 460 8.62 3.02 -13.59
CA ALA A 460 9.10 2.74 -12.24
C ALA A 460 8.31 1.59 -11.60
N ALA A 461 6.98 1.59 -11.73
CA ALA A 461 6.13 0.49 -11.25
C ALA A 461 6.45 -0.83 -11.97
N PHE A 462 6.70 -0.81 -13.27
CA PHE A 462 7.11 -1.99 -14.04
C PHE A 462 8.44 -2.59 -13.54
N ILE A 463 9.44 -1.74 -13.32
CA ILE A 463 10.75 -2.16 -12.82
C ILE A 463 10.59 -2.74 -11.41
N LEU A 464 9.87 -2.05 -10.54
CA LEU A 464 9.64 -2.50 -9.17
C LEU A 464 8.93 -3.85 -9.14
N GLU A 465 7.93 -4.05 -9.99
CA GLU A 465 7.20 -5.31 -10.11
C GLU A 465 8.09 -6.46 -10.58
N ILE A 466 8.90 -6.25 -11.62
CA ILE A 466 9.86 -7.27 -12.07
C ILE A 466 10.82 -7.66 -10.94
N LEU A 467 11.38 -6.68 -10.23
CA LEU A 467 12.29 -6.92 -9.12
C LEU A 467 11.58 -7.69 -7.99
N ALA A 468 10.37 -7.28 -7.62
CA ALA A 468 9.58 -7.92 -6.57
C ALA A 468 9.23 -9.37 -6.92
N ARG A 469 8.82 -9.66 -8.16
CA ARG A 469 8.52 -11.04 -8.59
C ARG A 469 9.77 -11.89 -8.67
N TYR A 470 10.86 -11.33 -9.20
CA TYR A 470 12.13 -12.04 -9.28
C TYR A 470 12.61 -12.45 -7.89
N ILE A 471 12.60 -11.53 -6.92
CA ILE A 471 12.94 -11.83 -5.52
C ILE A 471 11.92 -12.79 -4.88
N GLY A 472 10.63 -12.62 -5.16
CA GLY A 472 9.58 -13.50 -4.65
C GLY A 472 9.79 -14.95 -5.07
N PHE A 473 9.99 -15.21 -6.36
CA PHE A 473 10.28 -16.56 -6.86
C PHE A 473 11.56 -17.13 -6.27
N TRP A 474 12.57 -16.31 -6.03
CA TRP A 474 13.78 -16.75 -5.34
C TRP A 474 13.54 -17.24 -3.93
N LEU A 475 12.63 -16.61 -3.19
CA LEU A 475 12.27 -17.02 -1.84
C LEU A 475 11.36 -18.26 -1.84
N ASP A 476 10.46 -18.37 -2.83
CA ASP A 476 9.53 -19.50 -2.95
C ASP A 476 10.24 -20.80 -3.38
N PHE A 477 11.14 -20.73 -4.36
CA PHE A 477 11.91 -21.88 -4.83
C PHE A 477 13.13 -22.10 -3.95
N GLN A 478 12.93 -22.60 -2.73
CA GLN A 478 13.99 -22.95 -1.80
C GLN A 478 14.97 -23.96 -2.45
N GLY A 479 16.26 -23.65 -2.44
CA GLY A 479 17.33 -24.56 -2.89
C GLY A 479 18.34 -23.94 -3.87
N TYR A 480 19.62 -24.29 -3.71
CA TYR A 480 20.74 -23.74 -4.49
C TYR A 480 20.62 -23.97 -6.01
N PHE A 481 19.93 -25.03 -6.44
CA PHE A 481 19.73 -25.33 -7.87
C PHE A 481 18.72 -24.38 -8.52
N ALA A 482 17.54 -24.21 -7.91
CA ALA A 482 16.51 -23.32 -8.43
C ALA A 482 17.01 -21.86 -8.45
N PHE A 483 17.73 -21.46 -7.40
CA PHE A 483 18.45 -20.20 -7.33
C PHE A 483 19.39 -19.98 -8.53
N SER A 484 20.22 -20.97 -8.87
CA SER A 484 21.16 -20.88 -9.99
C SER A 484 20.43 -20.75 -11.33
N VAL A 485 19.39 -21.55 -11.56
CA VAL A 485 18.59 -21.50 -12.79
C VAL A 485 17.86 -20.16 -12.95
N LEU A 486 17.26 -19.64 -11.88
CA LEU A 486 16.60 -18.33 -11.89
C LEU A 486 17.59 -17.19 -12.09
N SER A 487 18.79 -17.28 -11.49
CA SER A 487 19.90 -16.32 -11.72
C SER A 487 20.30 -16.25 -13.18
N ILE A 488 20.57 -17.42 -13.78
CA ILE A 488 21.06 -17.52 -15.15
C ILE A 488 19.99 -17.06 -16.14
N SER A 489 18.75 -17.51 -15.96
CA SER A 489 17.63 -17.13 -16.83
C SER A 489 17.31 -15.64 -16.71
N GLY A 490 17.31 -15.06 -15.50
CA GLY A 490 17.15 -13.62 -15.28
C GLY A 490 18.25 -12.80 -15.95
N GLY A 491 19.52 -13.21 -15.81
CA GLY A 491 20.66 -12.58 -16.47
C GLY A 491 20.56 -12.62 -18.00
N LEU A 492 20.22 -13.78 -18.57
CA LEU A 492 20.01 -13.93 -20.01
C LEU A 492 18.87 -13.05 -20.52
N LEU A 493 17.77 -12.95 -19.79
CA LEU A 493 16.61 -12.12 -20.16
C LEU A 493 16.97 -10.63 -20.18
N LEU A 494 17.74 -10.15 -19.20
CA LEU A 494 18.22 -8.76 -19.18
C LEU A 494 19.15 -8.46 -20.35
N ILE A 495 20.09 -9.37 -20.66
CA ILE A 495 21.00 -9.23 -21.82
C ILE A 495 20.20 -9.19 -23.13
N LEU A 496 19.23 -10.10 -23.29
CA LEU A 496 18.33 -10.13 -24.44
C LEU A 496 17.51 -8.84 -24.56
N GLY A 497 17.01 -8.33 -23.44
CA GLY A 497 16.27 -7.06 -23.39
C GLY A 497 17.11 -5.89 -23.87
N VAL A 498 18.34 -5.75 -23.35
CA VAL A 498 19.30 -4.70 -23.75
C VAL A 498 19.63 -4.79 -25.24
N TRP A 499 19.70 -5.99 -25.80
CA TRP A 499 19.97 -6.21 -27.23
C TRP A 499 18.76 -5.94 -28.15
N LEU A 500 17.54 -6.31 -27.73
CA LEU A 500 16.32 -6.19 -28.52
C LEU A 500 15.73 -4.78 -28.54
N ILE A 501 15.69 -4.11 -27.38
CA ILE A 501 15.02 -2.80 -27.22
C ILE A 501 15.53 -1.74 -28.23
N PRO A 502 16.85 -1.57 -28.44
CA PRO A 502 17.36 -0.60 -29.40
C PRO A 502 16.95 -0.90 -30.86
N LYS A 503 16.88 -2.19 -31.23
CA LYS A 503 16.47 -2.62 -32.57
C LYS A 503 15.00 -2.37 -32.82
N TRP A 504 14.16 -2.67 -31.83
CA TRP A 504 12.73 -2.42 -31.89
C TRP A 504 12.43 -0.92 -31.96
N ARG A 505 13.13 -0.12 -31.15
CA ARG A 505 13.05 1.35 -31.19
C ARG A 505 13.41 1.92 -32.56
N LYS A 506 14.49 1.44 -33.20
CA LYS A 506 14.87 1.87 -34.57
C LYS A 506 13.74 1.58 -35.57
N LYS A 507 13.19 0.37 -35.59
CA LYS A 507 12.07 0.01 -36.49
C LYS A 507 10.84 0.90 -36.31
N LEU A 508 10.49 1.26 -35.07
CA LEU A 508 9.36 2.15 -34.78
C LEU A 508 9.62 3.56 -35.32
N LEU A 509 10.83 4.09 -35.11
CA LEU A 509 11.23 5.41 -35.61
C LEU A 509 11.21 5.48 -37.14
N ASP A 510 11.67 4.42 -37.81
CA ASP A 510 11.67 4.34 -39.28
C ASP A 510 10.24 4.26 -39.84
N LYS A 511 9.34 3.51 -39.19
CA LYS A 511 7.92 3.49 -39.57
C LYS A 511 7.25 4.85 -39.43
N THR A 512 7.53 5.60 -38.35
CA THR A 512 6.98 6.97 -38.17
C THR A 512 7.51 7.97 -39.20
N LYS A 513 8.78 7.86 -39.62
CA LYS A 513 9.32 8.70 -40.69
C LYS A 513 8.67 8.40 -42.04
N LEU A 514 8.46 7.12 -42.36
CA LEU A 514 7.81 6.70 -43.61
C LEU A 514 6.33 7.11 -43.67
N THR A 515 5.63 7.18 -42.53
CA THR A 515 4.23 7.65 -42.49
C THR A 515 4.11 9.17 -42.54
N SER A 516 5.10 9.94 -42.07
CA SER A 516 5.10 11.39 -42.27
C SER A 516 5.46 11.78 -43.70
N ASN A 517 6.34 11.02 -44.37
CA ASN A 517 6.71 11.24 -45.77
C ASN A 517 5.66 10.80 -46.80
N LYS A 518 4.61 10.07 -46.39
CA LYS A 518 3.47 9.71 -47.24
C LYS A 518 2.28 10.67 -47.10
N LYS A 519 2.35 11.63 -46.17
CA LYS A 519 1.29 12.62 -45.87
C LYS A 519 1.67 14.06 -46.21
N GLY A 520 2.89 14.29 -46.67
CA GLY A 520 3.30 15.50 -47.38
C GLY A 520 3.57 15.15 -48.83
#